data_AF-A0A9W3VH27-F1
#
_entry.id   AF-A0A9W3VH27-F1
#
_cell.length_a   1.000
_cell.length_b   1.000
_cell.length_c   1.000
_cell.angle_alpha   90.00
_cell.angle_beta   90.00
_cell.angle_gamma   90.00
#
_symmetry.space_group_name_H-M   'P 1'
#
loop_
_entity.id
_entity.type
_entity.pdbx_description
1 polymer ?
#
loop_
_entity_poly.entity_id
_entity_poly.type
_entity_poly.pdbx_seq_one_letter_code
_entity_poly.pdbx_strand_id
1 'polypeptide(L)'
;MGKKKKEKQPSELELAKQAVADKYQKEYGFTPIVTTLGLGGIKTGYAAVTKEHIQIFTYDRDAKDVVSISTHHFSDYTNVFIDHYAIKSNFEFKGLKDTFAFNPNGSGKEIESLIKSYTDIEIHKTERKWYQKILGFRSGSKVKMVIASLIYLVIVVSIFNTITGKKEEPKQEVKSAVTTNTAPKQKEKKVEPKPVEQPIDKKQEKINKFKEDTQKRLKETYKKVENVNPTVSISEDGKLITLAFDLDAYAKHDKVDKELSVSTFKTSAGPYIRYKGTAFRAYGKEANIASKDDIVVKIVDSSNNQVVIDDVGSYTEEPKQANAPASKPEEQPKQAEETNTQSIENSVVYENCTQVRKAGKAPIKQGEPGYSSKLDKDGDGIACDK
;
A
#
# COMPACT_ATOMS: atom_id res chain seq x y z
N MET A 1 -6.68 -53.69 33.68
CA MET A 1 -7.18 -52.32 33.96
C MET A 1 -6.51 -51.35 33.00
N GLY A 2 -7.23 -50.91 31.97
CA GLY A 2 -6.69 -49.96 30.99
C GLY A 2 -6.48 -48.58 31.61
N LYS A 3 -5.26 -48.04 31.49
CA LYS A 3 -4.96 -46.65 31.86
C LYS A 3 -5.77 -45.73 30.93
N LYS A 4 -6.88 -45.18 31.44
CA LYS A 4 -7.59 -44.06 30.77
C LYS A 4 -6.58 -42.91 30.63
N LYS A 5 -6.22 -42.56 29.39
CA LYS A 5 -5.55 -41.28 29.09
C LYS A 5 -6.46 -40.17 29.61
N LYS A 6 -5.99 -39.38 30.58
CA LYS A 6 -6.64 -38.13 30.96
C LYS A 6 -6.50 -37.18 29.75
N GLU A 7 -7.59 -36.94 29.02
CA GLU A 7 -7.66 -35.82 28.09
C GLU A 7 -7.39 -34.53 28.88
N LYS A 8 -6.32 -33.83 28.52
CA LYS A 8 -5.97 -32.55 29.11
C LYS A 8 -6.97 -31.55 28.53
N GLN A 9 -7.82 -30.95 29.37
CA GLN A 9 -8.77 -29.94 28.91
C GLN A 9 -8.00 -28.80 28.21
N PRO A 10 -8.50 -28.29 27.08
CA PRO A 10 -7.85 -27.22 26.33
C PRO A 10 -7.72 -25.98 27.22
N SER A 11 -6.59 -25.30 27.11
CA SER A 11 -6.36 -24.04 27.81
C SER A 11 -7.34 -22.97 27.34
N GLU A 12 -7.63 -21.97 28.18
CA GLU A 12 -8.49 -20.84 27.81
C GLU A 12 -8.00 -20.14 26.53
N LEU A 13 -6.67 -20.07 26.37
CA LEU A 13 -6.01 -19.58 25.16
C LEU A 13 -6.39 -20.38 23.91
N GLU A 14 -6.39 -21.71 24.00
CA GLU A 14 -6.74 -22.60 22.89
C GLU A 14 -8.22 -22.50 22.55
N LEU A 15 -9.09 -22.46 23.57
CA LEU A 15 -10.52 -22.27 23.39
C LEU A 15 -10.84 -20.97 22.69
N ALA A 16 -10.20 -19.87 23.10
CA ALA A 16 -10.39 -18.57 22.48
C ALA A 16 -9.90 -18.53 21.03
N LYS A 17 -8.73 -19.09 20.74
CA LYS A 17 -8.23 -19.19 19.36
C LYS A 17 -9.15 -20.03 18.48
N GLN A 18 -9.64 -21.15 19.01
CA GLN A 18 -10.59 -22.01 18.32
C GLN A 18 -11.91 -21.26 18.03
N ALA A 19 -12.44 -20.52 19.01
CA ALA A 19 -13.65 -19.73 18.83
C ALA A 19 -13.51 -18.67 17.73
N VAL A 20 -12.34 -18.00 17.62
CA VAL A 20 -12.06 -17.09 16.49
C VAL A 20 -12.05 -17.84 15.16
N ALA A 21 -11.34 -18.98 15.09
CA ALA A 21 -11.25 -19.78 13.88
C ALA A 21 -12.61 -20.31 13.42
N ASP A 22 -13.40 -20.86 14.34
CA ASP A 22 -14.73 -21.41 14.09
C ASP A 22 -15.71 -20.33 13.63
N LYS A 23 -15.66 -19.14 14.25
CA LYS A 23 -16.45 -17.98 13.82
C LYS A 23 -16.19 -17.64 12.36
N TYR A 24 -14.92 -17.55 11.97
CA TYR A 24 -14.57 -17.24 10.58
C TYR A 24 -14.90 -18.38 9.60
N GLN A 25 -14.69 -19.63 10.02
CA GLN A 25 -15.03 -20.78 9.19
C GLN A 25 -16.54 -20.86 8.94
N LYS A 26 -17.36 -20.54 9.96
CA LYS A 26 -18.83 -20.54 9.87
C LYS A 26 -19.37 -19.36 9.06
N GLU A 27 -18.82 -18.17 9.26
CA GLU A 27 -19.34 -16.92 8.66
C GLU A 27 -18.79 -16.67 7.25
N TYR A 28 -17.53 -17.02 7.00
CA TYR A 28 -16.82 -16.70 5.75
C TYR A 28 -16.29 -17.92 5.00
N GLY A 29 -16.38 -19.14 5.56
CA GLY A 29 -15.96 -20.38 4.90
C GLY A 29 -14.44 -20.61 4.84
N PHE A 30 -13.64 -19.82 5.57
CA PHE A 30 -12.18 -19.99 5.62
C PHE A 30 -11.62 -19.80 7.02
N THR A 31 -10.43 -20.35 7.27
CA THR A 31 -9.69 -20.16 8.52
C THR A 31 -8.67 -19.02 8.40
N PRO A 32 -8.73 -17.96 9.24
CA PRO A 32 -7.79 -16.86 9.24
C PRO A 32 -6.50 -17.24 10.01
N ILE A 33 -5.46 -16.41 9.91
CA ILE A 33 -4.34 -16.49 10.85
C ILE A 33 -4.84 -15.98 12.20
N VAL A 34 -4.77 -16.80 13.25
CA VAL A 34 -5.20 -16.43 14.59
C VAL A 34 -4.00 -16.19 15.50
N THR A 35 -3.88 -14.98 16.03
CA THR A 35 -2.78 -14.58 16.93
C THR A 35 -3.33 -13.89 18.19
N THR A 36 -2.48 -13.70 19.20
CA THR A 36 -2.84 -12.95 20.40
C THR A 36 -2.12 -11.63 20.47
N LEU A 37 -2.69 -10.67 21.21
CA LEU A 37 -2.12 -9.34 21.40
C LEU A 37 -2.48 -8.83 22.79
N GLY A 38 -1.71 -7.88 23.31
CA GLY A 38 -2.07 -7.18 24.54
C GLY A 38 -3.02 -6.01 24.23
N LEU A 39 -4.13 -5.91 24.96
CA LEU A 39 -5.10 -4.81 24.83
C LEU A 39 -4.93 -3.71 25.89
N GLY A 40 -3.78 -3.69 26.56
CA GLY A 40 -3.54 -2.84 27.73
C GLY A 40 -3.98 -3.51 29.04
N GLY A 41 -3.26 -3.22 30.14
CA GLY A 41 -3.45 -3.91 31.41
C GLY A 41 -3.13 -5.41 31.32
N ILE A 42 -3.92 -6.25 32.01
CA ILE A 42 -3.77 -7.72 32.03
C ILE A 42 -4.64 -8.40 30.94
N LYS A 43 -5.32 -7.62 30.08
CA LYS A 43 -6.26 -8.16 29.10
C LYS A 43 -5.55 -8.71 27.86
N THR A 44 -5.85 -9.98 27.55
CA THR A 44 -5.42 -10.64 26.32
C THR A 44 -6.49 -10.46 25.25
N GLY A 45 -6.08 -9.94 24.09
CA GLY A 45 -6.87 -9.90 22.87
C GLY A 45 -6.47 -11.01 21.91
N TYR A 46 -7.38 -11.31 20.99
CA TYR A 46 -7.20 -12.27 19.92
C TYR A 46 -7.43 -11.55 18.59
N ALA A 47 -6.64 -11.84 17.56
CA ALA A 47 -6.82 -11.25 16.26
C ALA A 47 -6.96 -12.32 15.18
N ALA A 48 -7.95 -12.14 14.32
CA ALA A 48 -8.04 -12.81 13.03
C ALA A 48 -7.40 -11.90 11.97
N VAL A 49 -6.41 -12.42 11.26
CA VAL A 49 -5.77 -11.73 10.14
C VAL A 49 -6.17 -12.45 8.84
N THR A 50 -6.88 -11.73 7.97
CA THR A 50 -7.36 -12.21 6.67
C THR A 50 -6.59 -11.54 5.54
N LYS A 51 -6.98 -11.74 4.28
CA LYS A 51 -6.43 -11.01 3.12
C LYS A 51 -6.89 -9.55 3.04
N GLU A 52 -7.98 -9.21 3.73
CA GLU A 52 -8.65 -7.91 3.59
C GLU A 52 -8.53 -7.04 4.84
N HIS A 53 -8.42 -7.65 6.02
CA HIS A 53 -8.48 -6.94 7.29
C HIS A 53 -7.85 -7.70 8.46
N ILE A 54 -7.63 -6.96 9.54
CA ILE A 54 -7.33 -7.49 10.87
C ILE A 54 -8.53 -7.17 11.77
N GLN A 55 -9.14 -8.20 12.35
CA GLN A 55 -10.21 -8.03 13.34
C GLN A 55 -9.75 -8.49 14.71
N ILE A 56 -9.98 -7.65 15.73
CA ILE A 56 -9.56 -7.86 17.10
C ILE A 56 -10.77 -8.25 17.94
N PHE A 57 -10.58 -9.21 18.85
CA PHE A 57 -11.58 -9.80 19.72
C PHE A 57 -11.12 -9.86 21.18
N THR A 58 -12.08 -9.84 22.10
CA THR A 58 -11.95 -10.41 23.44
C THR A 58 -12.65 -11.77 23.50
N TYR A 59 -12.22 -12.63 24.42
CA TYR A 59 -12.90 -13.90 24.70
C TYR A 59 -13.77 -13.76 25.95
N ASP A 60 -15.04 -14.14 25.83
CA ASP A 60 -15.95 -14.31 26.96
C ASP A 60 -15.94 -15.78 27.36
N ARG A 61 -15.39 -16.06 28.55
CA ARG A 61 -15.23 -17.41 29.06
C ARG A 61 -16.56 -18.07 29.40
N ASP A 62 -17.52 -17.30 29.89
CA ASP A 62 -18.80 -17.82 30.36
C ASP A 62 -19.71 -18.13 29.16
N ALA A 63 -19.68 -17.27 28.13
CA ALA A 63 -20.35 -17.52 26.86
C ALA A 63 -19.61 -18.52 25.95
N LYS A 64 -18.31 -18.78 26.20
CA LYS A 64 -17.40 -19.53 25.33
C LYS A 64 -17.37 -18.99 23.90
N ASP A 65 -17.43 -17.67 23.76
CA ASP A 65 -17.52 -16.97 22.48
C ASP A 65 -16.59 -15.74 22.45
N VAL A 66 -16.38 -15.18 21.25
CA VAL A 66 -15.52 -14.03 21.01
C VAL A 66 -16.31 -12.80 20.61
N VAL A 67 -16.04 -11.71 21.31
CA VAL A 67 -16.66 -10.40 21.09
C VAL A 67 -15.71 -9.54 20.27
N SER A 68 -16.20 -9.04 19.12
CA SER A 68 -15.42 -8.14 18.24
C SER A 68 -15.23 -6.79 18.93
N ILE A 69 -13.99 -6.30 18.93
CA ILE A 69 -13.61 -4.99 19.49
C ILE A 69 -13.42 -3.97 18.37
N SER A 70 -12.66 -4.33 17.34
CA SER A 70 -12.36 -3.46 16.21
C SER A 70 -12.01 -4.25 14.96
N THR A 71 -12.23 -3.65 13.80
CA THR A 71 -11.85 -4.18 12.49
C THR A 71 -11.06 -3.11 11.76
N HIS A 72 -9.88 -3.47 11.27
CA HIS A 72 -8.98 -2.59 10.53
C HIS A 72 -8.77 -3.16 9.13
N HIS A 73 -9.32 -2.51 8.11
CA HIS A 73 -9.16 -2.98 6.74
C HIS A 73 -7.80 -2.57 6.20
N PHE A 74 -7.11 -3.46 5.49
CA PHE A 74 -5.82 -3.14 4.88
C PHE A 74 -5.93 -2.04 3.84
N SER A 75 -7.11 -1.85 3.24
CA SER A 75 -7.37 -0.71 2.37
C SER A 75 -7.15 0.63 3.07
N ASP A 76 -7.28 0.71 4.38
CA ASP A 76 -7.25 2.02 5.07
C ASP A 76 -5.82 2.55 5.25
N TYR A 77 -4.81 1.74 4.92
CA TYR A 77 -3.40 2.04 5.14
C TYR A 77 -2.60 2.00 3.84
N THR A 78 -1.58 2.86 3.74
CA THR A 78 -0.65 2.91 2.61
C THR A 78 0.69 2.30 2.95
N ASN A 79 1.11 2.44 4.21
CA ASN A 79 2.41 2.00 4.69
C ASN A 79 2.25 1.09 5.90
N VAL A 80 3.16 0.13 6.06
CA VAL A 80 3.34 -0.61 7.31
C VAL A 80 4.81 -0.68 7.67
N PHE A 81 5.13 -0.27 8.89
CA PHE A 81 6.47 -0.38 9.46
C PHE A 81 6.53 -1.63 10.33
N ILE A 82 7.43 -2.55 9.97
CA ILE A 82 7.51 -3.87 10.60
C ILE A 82 8.85 -4.01 11.33
N ASP A 83 8.77 -4.36 12.62
CA ASP A 83 9.91 -4.67 13.47
C ASP A 83 9.73 -6.06 14.11
N HIS A 84 10.53 -7.03 13.66
CA HIS A 84 10.50 -8.39 14.18
C HIS A 84 11.50 -8.59 15.31
N TYR A 85 10.98 -9.01 16.46
CA TYR A 85 11.74 -9.48 17.62
C TYR A 85 11.76 -11.02 17.67
N ALA A 86 12.52 -11.59 18.61
CA ALA A 86 12.64 -13.05 18.76
C ALA A 86 11.30 -13.77 18.99
N ILE A 87 10.34 -13.11 19.66
CA ILE A 87 9.05 -13.73 20.07
C ILE A 87 7.84 -12.91 19.61
N LYS A 88 8.06 -11.63 19.28
CA LYS A 88 6.98 -10.66 19.03
C LYS A 88 7.26 -9.93 17.72
N SER A 89 6.24 -9.36 17.11
CA SER A 89 6.40 -8.45 15.99
C SER A 89 5.59 -7.20 16.26
N ASN A 90 6.11 -6.05 15.86
CA ASN A 90 5.38 -4.80 15.87
C ASN A 90 5.09 -4.40 14.43
N PHE A 91 3.84 -4.04 14.17
CA PHE A 91 3.36 -3.50 12.91
C PHE A 91 2.74 -2.14 13.21
N GLU A 92 3.27 -1.09 12.59
CA GLU A 92 2.68 0.24 12.64
C GLU A 92 2.14 0.57 11.25
N PHE A 93 0.82 0.42 11.10
CA PHE A 93 0.12 0.75 9.87
C PHE A 93 -0.20 2.24 9.83
N LYS A 94 0.12 2.90 8.72
CA LYS A 94 -0.15 4.34 8.50
C LYS A 94 -1.03 4.52 7.28
N GLY A 95 -2.18 5.15 7.49
CA GLY A 95 -3.11 5.59 6.47
C GLY A 95 -3.16 7.12 6.38
N LEU A 96 -4.05 7.64 5.55
CA LEU A 96 -4.24 9.08 5.37
C LEU A 96 -4.70 9.79 6.65
N LYS A 97 -5.58 9.16 7.43
CA LYS A 97 -6.20 9.75 8.62
C LYS A 97 -5.92 8.97 9.90
N ASP A 98 -5.61 7.68 9.79
CA ASP A 98 -5.51 6.79 10.93
C ASP A 98 -4.15 6.08 10.98
N THR A 99 -3.70 5.83 12.20
CA THR A 99 -2.55 4.97 12.50
C THR A 99 -3.03 3.80 13.36
N PHE A 100 -2.59 2.59 13.02
CA PHE A 100 -2.95 1.39 13.75
C PHE A 100 -1.69 0.62 14.16
N ALA A 101 -1.48 0.51 15.47
CA ALA A 101 -0.40 -0.28 16.05
C ALA A 101 -0.91 -1.69 16.36
N PHE A 102 -0.30 -2.68 15.70
CA PHE A 102 -0.64 -4.09 15.85
C PHE A 102 0.58 -4.89 16.31
N ASN A 103 0.48 -5.49 17.49
CA ASN A 103 1.58 -6.17 18.16
C ASN A 103 1.25 -7.65 18.44
N PRO A 104 1.26 -8.51 17.40
CA PRO A 104 0.95 -9.92 17.57
C PRO A 104 2.06 -10.67 18.32
N ASN A 105 1.63 -11.54 19.22
CA ASN A 105 2.46 -12.53 19.92
C ASN A 105 2.50 -13.81 19.07
N GLY A 106 3.47 -13.88 18.16
CA GLY A 106 3.60 -14.97 17.19
C GLY A 106 2.98 -14.63 15.83
N SER A 107 3.18 -15.52 14.85
CA SER A 107 2.74 -15.38 13.45
C SER A 107 3.19 -14.12 12.71
N GLY A 108 4.08 -13.29 13.27
CA GLY A 108 4.50 -12.04 12.61
C GLY A 108 5.07 -12.25 11.20
N LYS A 109 5.87 -13.29 10.96
CA LYS A 109 6.40 -13.58 9.62
C LYS A 109 5.33 -14.06 8.64
N GLU A 110 4.35 -14.78 9.13
CA GLU A 110 3.22 -15.25 8.34
C GLU A 110 2.33 -14.06 7.93
N ILE A 111 2.07 -13.16 8.88
CA ILE A 111 1.32 -11.91 8.67
C ILE A 111 2.06 -10.99 7.69
N GLU A 112 3.38 -10.83 7.84
CA GLU A 112 4.22 -10.08 6.89
C GLU A 112 4.08 -10.65 5.46
N SER A 113 4.16 -11.97 5.32
CA SER A 113 4.02 -12.66 4.02
C SER A 113 2.63 -12.47 3.43
N LEU A 114 1.58 -12.54 4.25
CA LEU A 114 0.21 -12.29 3.84
C LEU A 114 0.05 -10.86 3.30
N ILE A 115 0.52 -9.86 4.05
CA ILE A 115 0.42 -8.45 3.65
C ILE A 115 1.14 -8.25 2.32
N LYS A 116 2.37 -8.77 2.19
CA LYS A 116 3.16 -8.69 0.95
C LYS A 116 2.45 -9.33 -0.25
N SER A 117 1.71 -10.42 -0.02
CA SER A 117 1.13 -11.22 -1.10
C SER A 117 -0.23 -10.72 -1.55
N TYR A 118 -1.01 -10.12 -0.65
CA TYR A 118 -2.43 -9.83 -0.89
C TYR A 118 -2.79 -8.35 -0.81
N THR A 119 -1.87 -7.50 -0.36
CA THR A 119 -2.10 -6.06 -0.22
C THR A 119 -1.10 -5.27 -1.05
N ASP A 120 -1.43 -4.01 -1.31
CA ASP A 120 -0.51 -3.05 -1.94
C ASP A 120 0.09 -2.09 -0.91
N ILE A 121 0.04 -2.45 0.38
CA ILE A 121 0.66 -1.67 1.44
C ILE A 121 2.17 -1.73 1.27
N GLU A 122 2.83 -0.57 1.26
CA GLU A 122 4.28 -0.48 1.21
C GLU A 122 4.88 -0.96 2.55
N ILE A 123 5.76 -1.96 2.46
CA ILE A 123 6.35 -2.61 3.64
C ILE A 123 7.73 -2.02 3.92
N HIS A 124 7.83 -1.30 5.04
CA HIS A 124 9.09 -0.76 5.57
C HIS A 124 9.60 -1.65 6.70
N LYS A 125 10.75 -2.31 6.51
CA LYS A 125 11.35 -3.17 7.54
C LYS A 125 12.43 -2.44 8.30
N THR A 126 12.39 -2.54 9.63
CA THR A 126 13.53 -2.09 10.45
C THR A 126 14.63 -3.15 10.41
N GLU A 127 15.71 -2.89 9.69
CA GLU A 127 16.89 -3.75 9.73
C GLU A 127 17.66 -3.55 11.03
N ARG A 128 17.73 -4.61 11.85
CA ARG A 128 18.52 -4.65 13.08
C ARG A 128 19.52 -5.80 13.01
N LYS A 129 20.75 -5.57 13.47
CA LYS A 129 21.72 -6.64 13.69
C LYS A 129 21.14 -7.64 14.70
N TRP A 130 21.32 -8.94 14.47
CA TRP A 130 20.61 -10.01 15.18
C TRP A 130 20.68 -9.90 16.72
N TYR A 131 21.81 -9.47 17.27
CA TYR A 131 21.99 -9.28 18.72
C TYR A 131 21.11 -8.17 19.30
N GLN A 132 20.75 -7.14 18.52
CA GLN A 132 19.85 -6.06 18.97
C GLN A 132 18.38 -6.50 19.08
N LYS A 133 18.06 -7.71 18.59
CA LYS A 133 16.73 -8.34 18.74
C LYS A 133 16.59 -9.08 20.08
N ILE A 134 17.67 -9.22 20.85
CA ILE A 134 17.71 -9.90 22.15
C ILE A 134 17.48 -8.88 23.28
N LEU A 135 16.68 -9.24 24.28
CA LEU A 135 16.38 -8.39 25.43
C LEU A 135 17.68 -8.05 26.18
N GLY A 136 17.90 -6.77 26.49
CA GLY A 136 19.13 -6.28 27.14
C GLY A 136 20.25 -5.82 26.19
N PHE A 137 20.31 -6.35 24.95
CA PHE A 137 21.25 -5.91 23.91
C PHE A 137 20.68 -4.79 23.00
N ARG A 138 19.40 -4.46 23.18
CA ARG A 138 18.63 -3.47 22.40
C ARG A 138 19.21 -2.05 22.40
N SER A 139 19.83 -1.61 23.50
CA SER A 139 20.18 -0.19 23.69
C SER A 139 21.57 0.22 23.18
N GLY A 140 22.42 -0.74 22.76
CA GLY A 140 23.83 -0.46 22.45
C GLY A 140 24.70 -0.09 23.66
N SER A 141 24.10 0.10 24.85
CA SER A 141 24.84 0.39 26.08
C SER A 141 25.66 -0.83 26.52
N LYS A 142 26.99 -0.66 26.58
CA LYS A 142 27.93 -1.70 27.03
C LYS A 142 27.54 -2.27 28.40
N VAL A 143 27.07 -1.43 29.32
CA VAL A 143 26.64 -1.85 30.67
C VAL A 143 25.43 -2.78 30.60
N LYS A 144 24.40 -2.41 29.83
CA LYS A 144 23.19 -3.24 29.67
C LYS A 144 23.49 -4.56 28.96
N MET A 145 24.43 -4.56 28.01
CA MET A 145 24.90 -5.76 27.33
C MET A 145 25.65 -6.72 28.27
N VAL A 146 26.50 -6.20 29.17
CA VAL A 146 27.21 -7.04 30.16
C VAL A 146 26.23 -7.68 31.14
N ILE A 147 25.28 -6.92 31.68
CA ILE A 147 24.25 -7.45 32.60
C ILE A 147 23.42 -8.53 31.90
N ALA A 148 22.96 -8.27 30.67
CA ALA A 148 22.20 -9.24 29.90
C ALA A 148 23.03 -10.52 29.63
N SER A 149 24.31 -10.38 29.28
CA SER A 149 25.21 -11.51 29.04
C SER A 149 25.34 -12.41 30.27
N LEU A 150 25.47 -11.83 31.47
CA LEU A 150 25.53 -12.58 32.72
C LEU A 150 24.22 -13.32 33.01
N ILE A 151 23.06 -12.67 32.79
CA ILE A 151 21.74 -13.30 32.96
C ILE A 151 21.59 -14.49 32.00
N TYR A 152 21.92 -14.31 30.72
CA TYR A 152 21.86 -15.41 29.74
C TYR A 152 22.85 -16.52 30.07
N LEU A 153 24.04 -16.21 30.58
CA LEU A 153 25.02 -17.20 31.04
C LEU A 153 24.45 -18.03 32.18
N VAL A 154 23.80 -17.41 33.19
CA VAL A 154 23.15 -18.13 34.29
C VAL A 154 22.01 -19.02 33.81
N ILE A 155 21.19 -18.54 32.85
CA ILE A 155 20.13 -19.35 32.23
C ILE A 155 20.73 -20.56 31.50
N VAL A 156 21.77 -20.35 30.69
CA VAL A 156 22.45 -21.42 29.96
C VAL A 156 23.07 -22.42 30.92
N VAL A 157 23.79 -21.97 31.95
CA VAL A 157 24.40 -22.86 32.97
C VAL A 157 23.34 -23.61 33.76
N SER A 158 22.20 -22.99 34.04
CA SER A 158 21.08 -23.64 34.73
C SER A 158 20.44 -24.71 33.85
N ILE A 159 20.24 -24.44 32.55
CA ILE A 159 19.80 -25.44 31.57
C ILE A 159 20.86 -26.55 31.43
N PHE A 160 22.14 -26.20 31.38
CA PHE A 160 23.25 -27.16 31.28
C PHE A 160 23.31 -28.07 32.51
N ASN A 161 23.16 -27.53 33.72
CA ASN A 161 23.12 -28.29 34.97
C ASN A 161 21.90 -29.21 35.06
N THR A 162 20.78 -28.86 34.44
CA THR A 162 19.62 -29.77 34.33
C THR A 162 19.80 -30.87 33.28
N ILE A 163 20.64 -30.65 32.26
CA ILE A 163 20.95 -31.64 31.21
C ILE A 163 22.07 -32.58 31.65
N THR A 164 23.09 -32.10 32.36
CA THR A 164 24.21 -32.91 32.88
C THR A 164 23.83 -33.77 34.11
N GLY A 165 22.65 -33.57 34.69
CA GLY A 165 22.06 -34.44 35.71
C GLY A 165 21.46 -35.75 35.19
N LYS A 166 21.48 -35.99 33.87
CA LYS A 166 21.10 -37.28 33.28
C LYS A 166 22.29 -37.90 32.54
N LYS A 167 22.84 -38.94 33.18
CA LYS A 167 23.85 -39.85 32.63
C LYS A 167 23.33 -40.50 31.33
N GLU A 168 24.14 -40.44 30.29
CA GLU A 168 23.91 -40.96 28.94
C GLU A 168 23.88 -42.49 28.85
N GLU A 169 23.26 -43.03 27.78
CA GLU A 169 23.82 -44.16 27.02
C GLU A 169 23.60 -43.98 25.50
N PRO A 170 24.45 -44.55 24.62
CA PRO A 170 24.76 -43.99 23.31
C PRO A 170 24.38 -44.85 22.08
N LYS A 171 24.45 -44.18 20.91
CA LYS A 171 24.59 -44.67 19.52
C LYS A 171 23.44 -45.49 18.88
N GLN A 172 22.93 -44.98 17.77
CA GLN A 172 23.16 -45.67 16.48
C GLN A 172 23.09 -44.76 15.26
N GLU A 173 24.12 -44.92 14.46
CA GLU A 173 24.45 -44.35 13.16
C GLU A 173 23.71 -45.14 12.07
N VAL A 174 22.94 -44.47 11.19
CA VAL A 174 22.51 -45.08 9.91
C VAL A 174 22.65 -44.07 8.77
N LYS A 175 23.40 -44.54 7.78
CA LYS A 175 23.89 -43.91 6.56
C LYS A 175 22.74 -43.48 5.64
N SER A 176 22.86 -42.29 5.05
CA SER A 176 22.10 -41.91 3.86
C SER A 176 22.60 -42.71 2.65
N ALA A 177 21.76 -43.62 2.16
CA ALA A 177 21.95 -44.26 0.87
C ALA A 177 21.10 -43.54 -0.18
N VAL A 178 21.80 -42.98 -1.17
CA VAL A 178 21.27 -42.59 -2.48
C VAL A 178 20.90 -43.86 -3.24
N THR A 179 19.71 -43.93 -3.85
CA THR A 179 19.53 -44.66 -5.12
C THR A 179 18.40 -44.04 -5.96
N THR A 180 18.81 -43.84 -7.20
CA THR A 180 18.22 -43.42 -8.48
C THR A 180 17.00 -44.21 -9.00
N ASN A 181 16.26 -43.49 -9.87
CA ASN A 181 15.43 -43.91 -11.02
C ASN A 181 14.10 -44.63 -10.69
N THR A 182 12.97 -44.40 -11.36
CA THR A 182 12.74 -44.28 -12.81
C THR A 182 11.33 -43.75 -13.09
N ALA A 183 11.15 -42.97 -14.17
CA ALA A 183 9.85 -42.69 -14.78
C ALA A 183 9.18 -43.97 -15.35
N PRO A 184 7.87 -43.97 -15.61
CA PRO A 184 7.45 -43.87 -17.02
C PRO A 184 6.11 -43.15 -17.31
N LYS A 185 6.19 -42.28 -18.34
CA LYS A 185 5.40 -42.25 -19.59
C LYS A 185 3.85 -42.20 -19.58
N GLN A 186 3.38 -41.02 -20.00
CA GLN A 186 2.25 -40.68 -20.89
C GLN A 186 1.17 -41.74 -21.21
N LYS A 187 -0.11 -41.32 -21.08
CA LYS A 187 -1.17 -41.64 -22.04
C LYS A 187 -1.98 -40.39 -22.38
N GLU A 188 -1.95 -40.10 -23.67
CA GLU A 188 -2.72 -39.12 -24.42
C GLU A 188 -4.15 -39.66 -24.67
N LYS A 189 -5.17 -38.80 -24.59
CA LYS A 189 -6.42 -39.04 -25.34
C LYS A 189 -7.04 -37.71 -25.79
N LYS A 190 -7.33 -37.68 -27.09
CA LYS A 190 -7.67 -36.57 -27.97
C LYS A 190 -9.20 -36.36 -28.06
N VAL A 191 -9.61 -35.12 -27.75
CA VAL A 191 -10.62 -34.20 -28.32
C VAL A 191 -11.76 -34.73 -29.23
N GLU A 192 -13.01 -34.29 -28.95
CA GLU A 192 -13.92 -33.62 -29.92
C GLU A 192 -15.09 -32.87 -29.20
N PRO A 193 -15.78 -31.88 -29.83
CA PRO A 193 -16.03 -30.55 -29.23
C PRO A 193 -17.50 -30.05 -29.25
N LYS A 194 -17.82 -29.06 -28.38
CA LYS A 194 -18.75 -27.90 -28.54
C LYS A 194 -19.31 -27.46 -27.16
N PRO A 195 -19.75 -26.19 -26.95
CA PRO A 195 -19.67 -25.00 -27.80
C PRO A 195 -18.79 -23.87 -27.19
N VAL A 196 -18.35 -22.96 -28.05
CA VAL A 196 -17.59 -21.76 -27.70
C VAL A 196 -18.54 -20.74 -27.06
N GLU A 197 -18.36 -20.47 -25.76
CA GLU A 197 -19.00 -19.35 -25.07
C GLU A 197 -17.93 -18.36 -24.62
N GLN A 198 -17.75 -17.37 -25.50
CA GLN A 198 -17.08 -16.05 -25.40
C GLN A 198 -16.08 -15.78 -24.25
N PRO A 199 -14.78 -15.57 -24.57
CA PRO A 199 -13.79 -15.00 -23.63
C PRO A 199 -14.06 -13.54 -23.21
N ILE A 200 -14.93 -12.83 -23.95
CA ILE A 200 -15.17 -11.38 -23.82
C ILE A 200 -16.07 -11.06 -22.61
N ASP A 201 -17.03 -11.93 -22.30
CA ASP A 201 -18.03 -11.68 -21.25
C ASP A 201 -17.40 -11.69 -19.84
N LYS A 202 -16.60 -12.71 -19.52
CA LYS A 202 -15.93 -12.84 -18.21
C LYS A 202 -14.94 -11.72 -17.90
N LYS A 203 -14.27 -11.19 -18.92
CA LYS A 203 -13.37 -10.04 -18.76
C LYS A 203 -14.16 -8.81 -18.33
N GLN A 204 -15.22 -8.49 -19.07
CA GLN A 204 -16.02 -7.30 -18.79
C GLN A 204 -16.79 -7.43 -17.48
N GLU A 205 -17.30 -8.62 -17.15
CA GLU A 205 -17.94 -8.92 -15.87
C GLU A 205 -17.02 -8.59 -14.69
N LYS A 206 -15.76 -9.05 -14.72
CA LYS A 206 -14.80 -8.79 -13.64
C LYS A 206 -14.37 -7.33 -13.56
N ILE A 207 -14.19 -6.65 -14.70
CA ILE A 207 -13.90 -5.21 -14.74
C ILE A 207 -15.07 -4.43 -14.13
N ASN A 208 -16.30 -4.75 -14.50
CA ASN A 208 -17.52 -4.12 -13.98
C ASN A 208 -17.67 -4.35 -12.48
N LYS A 209 -17.46 -5.58 -12.00
CA LYS A 209 -17.47 -5.90 -10.57
C LYS A 209 -16.45 -5.08 -9.80
N PHE A 210 -15.21 -5.02 -10.28
CA PHE A 210 -14.17 -4.22 -9.64
C PHE A 210 -14.50 -2.72 -9.63
N LYS A 211 -15.08 -2.20 -10.73
CA LYS A 211 -15.56 -0.82 -10.84
C LYS A 211 -16.63 -0.54 -9.78
N GLU A 212 -17.64 -1.39 -9.65
CA GLU A 212 -18.74 -1.23 -8.68
C GLU A 212 -18.24 -1.30 -7.23
N ASP A 213 -17.38 -2.27 -6.91
CA ASP A 213 -16.79 -2.40 -5.58
C ASP A 213 -15.94 -1.16 -5.22
N THR A 214 -15.14 -0.67 -6.18
CA THR A 214 -14.31 0.52 -6.00
C THR A 214 -15.17 1.77 -5.84
N GLN A 215 -16.22 1.91 -6.66
CA GLN A 215 -17.18 3.00 -6.60
C GLN A 215 -17.91 3.04 -5.25
N LYS A 216 -18.32 1.88 -4.72
CA LYS A 216 -18.96 1.76 -3.41
C LYS A 216 -18.00 2.16 -2.29
N ARG A 217 -16.77 1.66 -2.30
CA ARG A 217 -15.74 1.99 -1.30
C ARG A 217 -15.46 3.49 -1.28
N LEU A 218 -15.23 4.11 -2.44
CA LEU A 218 -14.99 5.56 -2.52
C LEU A 218 -16.18 6.37 -2.02
N LYS A 219 -17.41 6.00 -2.39
CA LYS A 219 -18.61 6.69 -1.87
C LYS A 219 -18.69 6.64 -0.34
N GLU A 220 -18.40 5.50 0.27
CA GLU A 220 -18.39 5.40 1.74
C GLU A 220 -17.24 6.17 2.38
N THR A 221 -16.04 6.14 1.79
CA THR A 221 -14.89 6.91 2.29
C THR A 221 -15.16 8.41 2.31
N TYR A 222 -15.83 8.94 1.27
CA TYR A 222 -16.10 10.37 1.11
C TYR A 222 -17.51 10.79 1.54
N LYS A 223 -18.30 9.90 2.16
CA LYS A 223 -19.69 10.16 2.56
C LYS A 223 -19.88 11.37 3.48
N LYS A 224 -18.84 11.73 4.25
CA LYS A 224 -18.86 12.88 5.17
C LYS A 224 -18.44 14.19 4.51
N VAL A 225 -17.93 14.15 3.28
CA VAL A 225 -17.49 15.32 2.54
C VAL A 225 -18.59 15.67 1.54
N GLU A 226 -19.30 16.75 1.82
CA GLU A 226 -20.46 17.14 1.03
C GLU A 226 -20.07 17.43 -0.43
N ASN A 227 -20.85 16.92 -1.37
CA ASN A 227 -20.73 17.18 -2.82
C ASN A 227 -19.47 16.67 -3.55
N VAL A 228 -18.53 15.98 -2.89
CA VAL A 228 -17.32 15.45 -3.58
C VAL A 228 -17.63 14.34 -4.60
N ASN A 229 -18.67 13.54 -4.33
CA ASN A 229 -19.26 12.53 -5.23
C ASN A 229 -18.25 11.84 -6.18
N PRO A 230 -17.31 11.05 -5.64
CA PRO A 230 -16.27 10.43 -6.45
C PRO A 230 -16.87 9.46 -7.47
N THR A 231 -16.32 9.41 -8.68
CA THR A 231 -16.72 8.46 -9.72
C THR A 231 -15.54 7.64 -10.23
N VAL A 232 -15.83 6.42 -10.71
CA VAL A 232 -14.84 5.47 -11.21
C VAL A 232 -15.23 5.07 -12.63
N SER A 233 -14.30 5.20 -13.56
CA SER A 233 -14.39 4.60 -14.89
C SER A 233 -13.17 3.74 -15.17
N ILE A 234 -13.35 2.68 -15.95
CA ILE A 234 -12.29 1.77 -16.35
C ILE A 234 -12.42 1.55 -17.85
N SER A 235 -11.31 1.65 -18.59
CA SER A 235 -11.27 1.37 -20.02
C SER A 235 -11.67 -0.08 -20.33
N GLU A 236 -12.14 -0.33 -21.54
CA GLU A 236 -12.55 -1.68 -21.97
C GLU A 236 -11.41 -2.70 -21.91
N ASP A 237 -10.17 -2.27 -22.09
CA ASP A 237 -8.97 -3.11 -21.94
C ASP A 237 -8.54 -3.32 -20.48
N GLY A 238 -9.17 -2.62 -19.52
CA GLY A 238 -8.82 -2.67 -18.11
C GLY A 238 -7.50 -1.98 -17.75
N LYS A 239 -6.85 -1.29 -18.69
CA LYS A 239 -5.53 -0.69 -18.43
C LYS A 239 -5.59 0.73 -17.89
N LEU A 240 -6.70 1.43 -18.04
CA LEU A 240 -6.87 2.78 -17.52
C LEU A 240 -8.01 2.82 -16.51
N ILE A 241 -7.68 3.16 -15.26
CA ILE A 241 -8.65 3.43 -14.20
C ILE A 241 -8.68 4.94 -14.00
N THR A 242 -9.82 5.58 -14.23
CA THR A 242 -10.00 7.01 -13.94
C THR A 242 -10.84 7.17 -12.68
N LEU A 243 -10.31 7.94 -11.73
CA LEU A 243 -11.00 8.36 -10.53
C LEU A 243 -11.28 9.86 -10.66
N ALA A 244 -12.56 10.25 -10.67
CA ALA A 244 -12.92 11.65 -10.72
C ALA A 244 -13.44 12.13 -9.36
N PHE A 245 -13.00 13.31 -8.93
CA PHE A 245 -13.41 13.95 -7.69
C PHE A 245 -13.80 15.39 -7.95
N ASP A 246 -14.85 15.89 -7.29
CA ASP A 246 -15.13 17.33 -7.29
C ASP A 246 -14.18 18.02 -6.30
N LEU A 247 -13.11 18.60 -6.84
CA LEU A 247 -12.08 19.25 -6.03
C LEU A 247 -12.52 20.63 -5.52
N ASP A 248 -13.54 21.25 -6.11
CA ASP A 248 -14.14 22.48 -5.60
C ASP A 248 -14.93 22.19 -4.33
N ALA A 249 -15.69 21.11 -4.31
CA ALA A 249 -16.38 20.62 -3.12
C ALA A 249 -15.39 20.26 -2.01
N TYR A 250 -14.27 19.62 -2.37
CA TYR A 250 -13.21 19.27 -1.42
C TYR A 250 -12.55 20.52 -0.80
N ALA A 251 -12.21 21.51 -1.63
CA ALA A 251 -11.64 22.78 -1.19
C ALA A 251 -12.58 23.54 -0.23
N LYS A 252 -13.88 23.56 -0.54
CA LYS A 252 -14.91 24.16 0.31
C LYS A 252 -15.02 23.47 1.67
N HIS A 253 -15.01 22.14 1.70
CA HIS A 253 -15.06 21.37 2.95
C HIS A 253 -13.86 21.67 3.85
N ASP A 254 -12.66 21.70 3.26
CA ASP A 254 -11.42 21.93 4.00
C ASP A 254 -11.13 23.43 4.26
N LYS A 255 -11.97 24.32 3.72
CA LYS A 255 -11.84 25.79 3.81
C LYS A 255 -10.48 26.30 3.33
N VAL A 256 -10.02 25.74 2.22
CA VAL A 256 -8.75 26.09 1.56
C VAL A 256 -9.00 26.51 0.11
N ASP A 257 -8.02 27.20 -0.48
CA ASP A 257 -8.04 27.52 -1.90
C ASP A 257 -7.99 26.27 -2.78
N LYS A 258 -8.60 26.35 -3.98
CA LYS A 258 -8.66 25.24 -4.94
C LYS A 258 -7.26 24.72 -5.29
N GLU A 259 -6.30 25.61 -5.53
CA GLU A 259 -4.92 25.22 -5.85
C GLU A 259 -4.27 24.44 -4.70
N LEU A 260 -4.51 24.85 -3.45
CA LEU A 260 -3.99 24.18 -2.27
C LEU A 260 -4.68 22.81 -2.05
N SER A 261 -5.98 22.71 -2.33
CA SER A 261 -6.72 21.46 -2.36
C SER A 261 -6.14 20.50 -3.40
N VAL A 262 -5.91 20.97 -4.63
CA VAL A 262 -5.31 20.20 -5.73
C VAL A 262 -3.89 19.74 -5.36
N SER A 263 -3.07 20.62 -4.78
CA SER A 263 -1.72 20.30 -4.31
C SER A 263 -1.75 19.24 -3.20
N THR A 264 -2.62 19.42 -2.20
CA THR A 264 -2.80 18.44 -1.11
C THR A 264 -3.24 17.09 -1.65
N PHE A 265 -4.13 17.08 -2.64
CA PHE A 265 -4.61 15.87 -3.31
C PHE A 265 -3.49 15.17 -4.08
N LYS A 266 -2.66 15.92 -4.83
CA LYS A 266 -1.47 15.39 -5.51
C LYS A 266 -0.48 14.75 -4.54
N THR A 267 -0.16 15.43 -3.44
CA THR A 267 0.74 14.92 -2.40
C THR A 267 0.15 13.70 -1.67
N SER A 268 -1.17 13.65 -1.55
CA SER A 268 -1.90 12.55 -0.88
C SER A 268 -2.31 11.44 -1.84
N ALA A 269 -1.75 11.37 -3.05
CA ALA A 269 -2.22 10.46 -4.07
C ALA A 269 -1.69 9.03 -3.97
N GLY A 270 -0.66 8.78 -3.14
CA GLY A 270 -0.13 7.45 -2.85
C GLY A 270 -1.15 6.33 -2.56
N PRO A 271 -2.29 6.57 -1.88
CA PRO A 271 -3.36 5.60 -1.70
C PRO A 271 -4.01 5.13 -3.01
N TYR A 272 -3.97 5.91 -4.09
CA TYR A 272 -4.56 5.52 -5.37
C TYR A 272 -3.66 4.58 -6.19
N ILE A 273 -2.37 4.46 -5.85
CA ILE A 273 -1.44 3.46 -6.41
C ILE A 273 -1.96 2.04 -6.18
N ARG A 274 -2.65 1.81 -5.05
CA ARG A 274 -3.24 0.51 -4.70
C ARG A 274 -4.23 0.00 -5.76
N TYR A 275 -4.84 0.89 -6.54
CA TYR A 275 -5.81 0.48 -7.55
C TYR A 275 -5.14 -0.28 -8.70
N LYS A 276 -3.85 -0.03 -8.99
CA LYS A 276 -3.08 -0.83 -9.95
C LYS A 276 -2.98 -2.29 -9.51
N GLY A 277 -2.52 -2.53 -8.29
CA GLY A 277 -2.30 -3.88 -7.78
C GLY A 277 -3.60 -4.64 -7.53
N THR A 278 -4.60 -4.00 -6.91
CA THR A 278 -5.92 -4.60 -6.70
C THR A 278 -6.63 -4.93 -8.02
N ALA A 279 -6.58 -4.05 -9.01
CA ALA A 279 -7.15 -4.31 -10.34
C ALA A 279 -6.46 -5.47 -11.05
N PHE A 280 -5.13 -5.48 -11.05
CA PHE A 280 -4.33 -6.55 -11.64
C PHE A 280 -4.69 -7.92 -11.03
N ARG A 281 -4.87 -7.99 -9.71
CA ARG A 281 -5.32 -9.21 -9.03
C ARG A 281 -6.77 -9.58 -9.36
N ALA A 282 -7.65 -8.59 -9.50
CA ALA A 282 -9.07 -8.80 -9.74
C ALA A 282 -9.36 -9.34 -11.14
N TYR A 283 -8.79 -8.72 -12.18
CA TYR A 283 -9.11 -9.02 -13.57
C TYR A 283 -7.90 -9.12 -14.51
N GLY A 284 -6.67 -8.93 -14.04
CA GLY A 284 -5.48 -8.88 -14.90
C GLY A 284 -5.28 -10.14 -15.76
N LYS A 285 -5.61 -11.32 -15.21
CA LYS A 285 -5.56 -12.59 -15.96
C LYS A 285 -6.56 -12.60 -17.12
N GLU A 286 -7.82 -12.23 -16.86
CA GLU A 286 -8.88 -12.21 -17.87
C GLU A 286 -8.73 -11.07 -18.88
N ALA A 287 -8.12 -9.95 -18.46
CA ALA A 287 -7.83 -8.81 -19.32
C ALA A 287 -6.50 -8.93 -20.09
N ASN A 288 -5.76 -10.05 -19.93
CA ASN A 288 -4.45 -10.26 -20.55
C ASN A 288 -3.45 -9.13 -20.25
N ILE A 289 -3.40 -8.72 -18.98
CA ILE A 289 -2.47 -7.72 -18.46
C ILE A 289 -1.27 -8.47 -17.90
N ALA A 290 -0.05 -8.10 -18.31
CA ALA A 290 1.16 -8.83 -17.97
C ALA A 290 1.76 -8.40 -16.61
N SER A 291 1.69 -7.10 -16.32
CA SER A 291 2.13 -6.52 -15.05
C SER A 291 1.09 -5.58 -14.48
N LYS A 292 1.06 -5.44 -13.14
CA LYS A 292 0.30 -4.37 -12.48
C LYS A 292 0.72 -2.97 -12.96
N ASP A 293 1.96 -2.84 -13.44
CA ASP A 293 2.51 -1.57 -13.92
C ASP A 293 1.97 -1.18 -15.31
N ASP A 294 1.35 -2.13 -16.03
CA ASP A 294 0.61 -1.88 -17.27
C ASP A 294 -0.75 -1.21 -17.01
N ILE A 295 -1.16 -1.09 -15.75
CA ILE A 295 -2.38 -0.41 -15.33
C ILE A 295 -2.02 1.01 -14.89
N VAL A 296 -2.67 1.99 -15.51
CA VAL A 296 -2.54 3.40 -15.20
C VAL A 296 -3.75 3.83 -14.37
N VAL A 297 -3.48 4.55 -13.28
CA VAL A 297 -4.53 5.22 -12.51
C VAL A 297 -4.43 6.70 -12.79
N LYS A 298 -5.53 7.28 -13.26
CA LYS A 298 -5.67 8.68 -13.61
C LYS A 298 -6.64 9.34 -12.64
N ILE A 299 -6.33 10.56 -12.23
CA ILE A 299 -7.21 11.37 -11.38
C ILE A 299 -7.60 12.64 -12.12
N VAL A 300 -8.90 12.89 -12.16
CA VAL A 300 -9.50 14.02 -12.87
C VAL A 300 -10.33 14.85 -11.91
N ASP A 301 -10.24 16.16 -12.01
CA ASP A 301 -11.18 17.08 -11.36
C ASP A 301 -12.48 17.07 -12.15
N SER A 302 -13.57 16.57 -11.55
CA SER A 302 -14.86 16.47 -12.25
C SER A 302 -15.53 17.82 -12.48
N SER A 303 -15.10 18.89 -11.80
CA SER A 303 -15.66 20.23 -11.96
C SER A 303 -15.30 20.87 -13.31
N ASN A 304 -14.12 20.57 -13.83
CA ASN A 304 -13.54 21.18 -15.03
C ASN A 304 -12.91 20.16 -15.99
N ASN A 305 -13.01 18.86 -15.67
CA ASN A 305 -12.45 17.74 -16.42
C ASN A 305 -10.92 17.81 -16.61
N GLN A 306 -10.23 18.58 -15.76
CA GLN A 306 -8.78 18.72 -15.81
C GLN A 306 -8.11 17.49 -15.20
N VAL A 307 -7.09 16.98 -15.87
CA VAL A 307 -6.24 15.94 -15.28
C VAL A 307 -5.46 16.54 -14.12
N VAL A 308 -5.65 15.94 -12.95
CA VAL A 308 -4.89 16.26 -11.74
C VAL A 308 -3.61 15.43 -11.73
N ILE A 309 -3.73 14.15 -12.09
CA ILE A 309 -2.64 13.15 -12.09
C ILE A 309 -2.85 12.19 -13.27
N ASP A 310 -1.84 12.01 -14.13
CA ASP A 310 -1.89 11.07 -15.25
C ASP A 310 -1.35 9.67 -14.93
N ASP A 311 -0.41 9.54 -13.98
CA ASP A 311 0.00 8.26 -13.40
C ASP A 311 0.37 8.42 -11.92
N VAL A 312 -0.42 7.78 -11.04
CA VAL A 312 -0.17 7.83 -9.59
C VAL A 312 1.18 7.17 -9.19
N GLY A 313 1.92 6.54 -10.10
CA GLY A 313 3.25 5.96 -9.84
C GLY A 313 4.47 6.88 -10.06
N SER A 314 4.33 8.03 -10.73
CA SER A 314 5.49 8.80 -11.23
C SER A 314 5.72 10.17 -10.57
N TYR A 315 5.19 10.41 -9.37
CA TYR A 315 5.39 11.70 -8.69
C TYR A 315 6.88 11.96 -8.45
N THR A 316 7.41 12.94 -9.19
CA THR A 316 8.66 13.61 -8.87
C THR A 316 8.34 15.08 -8.65
N GLU A 317 8.45 15.54 -7.41
CA GLU A 317 8.67 16.95 -7.10
C GLU A 317 9.79 17.07 -6.07
N GLU A 318 10.92 17.65 -6.48
CA GLU A 318 11.70 18.58 -5.67
C GLU A 318 12.51 19.47 -6.63
N PRO A 319 12.61 20.79 -6.39
CA PRO A 319 13.66 21.22 -5.49
C PRO A 319 13.29 22.36 -4.51
N LYS A 320 13.97 22.27 -3.37
CA LYS A 320 14.00 23.17 -2.22
C LYS A 320 14.73 24.49 -2.52
N GLN A 321 14.03 25.59 -2.25
CA GLN A 321 14.44 26.96 -1.86
C GLN A 321 15.81 27.58 -2.27
N ALA A 322 15.67 28.71 -2.98
CA ALA A 322 16.31 30.03 -2.81
C ALA A 322 17.84 30.16 -2.69
N ASN A 323 18.43 30.82 -3.71
CA ASN A 323 19.12 32.11 -3.53
C ASN A 323 19.26 32.85 -4.87
N ALA A 324 18.70 34.06 -4.95
CA ALA A 324 18.94 35.09 -5.97
C ALA A 324 20.28 35.82 -5.67
N PRO A 325 20.89 36.66 -6.56
CA PRO A 325 20.28 37.89 -7.13
C PRO A 325 20.58 38.15 -8.65
N ALA A 326 19.61 38.70 -9.40
CA ALA A 326 19.52 40.09 -9.96
C ALA A 326 20.61 40.45 -11.02
N SER A 327 20.34 41.04 -12.20
CA SER A 327 19.52 42.24 -12.48
C SER A 327 19.41 42.57 -14.00
N LYS A 328 18.17 42.73 -14.51
CA LYS A 328 17.46 43.88 -15.17
C LYS A 328 18.21 44.93 -16.09
N PRO A 329 17.51 45.79 -16.91
CA PRO A 329 17.27 45.69 -18.38
C PRO A 329 17.32 47.07 -19.15
N GLU A 330 16.74 47.18 -20.38
CA GLU A 330 16.13 48.36 -21.11
C GLU A 330 16.45 48.34 -22.65
N GLU A 331 15.61 48.72 -23.65
CA GLU A 331 14.23 49.24 -23.80
C GLU A 331 13.74 49.25 -25.30
N GLN A 332 12.43 49.54 -25.51
CA GLN A 332 11.44 49.47 -26.65
C GLN A 332 11.65 50.51 -27.79
N PRO A 333 10.85 50.67 -28.92
CA PRO A 333 9.44 50.23 -29.14
C PRO A 333 8.85 49.92 -30.57
N LYS A 334 7.66 49.25 -30.59
CA LYS A 334 6.33 49.62 -31.24
C LYS A 334 5.60 48.67 -32.28
N GLN A 335 4.40 48.20 -31.86
CA GLN A 335 3.02 48.17 -32.48
C GLN A 335 2.44 47.11 -33.49
N ALA A 336 1.34 46.44 -33.03
CA ALA A 336 0.06 45.91 -33.64
C ALA A 336 0.11 44.91 -34.86
N GLU A 337 -0.71 43.85 -35.02
CA GLU A 337 -2.17 43.65 -34.84
C GLU A 337 -2.52 42.12 -34.92
N GLU A 338 -3.69 41.71 -34.39
CA GLU A 338 -4.16 40.33 -34.13
C GLU A 338 -4.60 39.53 -35.37
N THR A 339 -4.34 38.20 -35.43
CA THR A 339 -5.25 37.19 -36.00
C THR A 339 -4.98 35.80 -35.40
N ASN A 340 -6.07 35.15 -34.98
CA ASN A 340 -6.20 33.84 -34.34
C ASN A 340 -5.85 32.66 -35.27
N THR A 341 -4.87 31.83 -34.87
CA THR A 341 -4.78 30.40 -35.22
C THR A 341 -3.81 29.72 -34.25
N GLN A 342 -4.26 28.90 -33.29
CA GLN A 342 -3.36 27.96 -32.61
C GLN A 342 -4.01 26.59 -32.38
N SER A 343 -3.62 25.67 -33.27
CA SER A 343 -3.46 24.26 -32.97
C SER A 343 -1.97 24.02 -32.71
N ILE A 344 -1.66 23.22 -31.69
CA ILE A 344 -0.36 22.57 -31.43
C ILE A 344 0.88 23.51 -31.37
N GLU A 345 1.11 24.18 -30.23
CA GLU A 345 2.41 24.83 -29.94
C GLU A 345 2.88 24.64 -28.48
N ASN A 346 2.58 23.52 -27.82
CA ASN A 346 3.19 23.23 -26.50
C ASN A 346 4.62 22.69 -26.66
N SER A 347 5.55 23.60 -26.98
CA SER A 347 6.98 23.62 -26.60
C SER A 347 7.84 24.50 -27.54
N VAL A 348 7.29 25.57 -28.10
CA VAL A 348 8.13 26.56 -28.78
C VAL A 348 8.96 27.28 -27.71
N VAL A 349 10.29 27.19 -27.79
CA VAL A 349 11.23 27.88 -26.89
C VAL A 349 12.08 28.80 -27.74
N TYR A 350 11.95 30.11 -27.52
CA TYR A 350 12.78 31.10 -28.21
C TYR A 350 13.99 31.46 -27.34
N GLU A 351 15.17 31.56 -27.96
CA GLU A 351 16.40 31.89 -27.22
C GLU A 351 16.51 33.38 -26.88
N ASN A 352 15.89 34.24 -27.70
CA ASN A 352 15.92 35.69 -27.53
C ASN A 352 14.74 36.37 -28.23
N CYS A 353 14.45 37.60 -27.82
CA CYS A 353 13.37 38.39 -28.42
C CYS A 353 13.56 38.69 -29.92
N THR A 354 14.78 38.61 -30.46
CA THR A 354 15.01 38.73 -31.90
C THR A 354 14.38 37.57 -32.67
N GLN A 355 14.46 36.33 -32.15
CA GLN A 355 13.74 35.19 -32.72
C GLN A 355 12.23 35.35 -32.58
N VAL A 356 11.75 35.80 -31.41
CA VAL A 356 10.32 36.03 -31.17
C VAL A 356 9.73 37.06 -32.14
N ARG A 357 10.46 38.17 -32.38
CA ARG A 357 10.08 39.21 -33.33
C ARG A 357 10.13 38.74 -34.78
N LYS A 358 11.17 37.99 -35.16
CA LYS A 358 11.25 37.36 -36.49
C LYS A 358 10.10 36.38 -36.73
N ALA A 359 9.64 35.69 -35.69
CA ALA A 359 8.49 34.80 -35.75
C ALA A 359 7.14 35.55 -35.74
N GLY A 360 7.13 36.88 -35.59
CA GLY A 360 5.91 37.69 -35.57
C GLY A 360 5.04 37.45 -34.33
N LYS A 361 5.60 36.92 -33.25
CA LYS A 361 4.86 36.58 -32.01
C LYS A 361 5.05 37.58 -30.87
N ALA A 362 5.89 38.60 -31.03
CA ALA A 362 6.07 39.64 -30.02
C ALA A 362 4.93 40.69 -30.08
N PRO A 363 4.43 41.21 -28.95
CA PRO A 363 4.66 40.74 -27.58
C PRO A 363 4.02 39.36 -27.29
N ILE A 364 4.73 38.49 -26.56
CA ILE A 364 4.18 37.22 -26.04
C ILE A 364 3.78 37.42 -24.57
N LYS A 365 2.55 37.10 -24.17
CA LYS A 365 2.09 37.26 -22.78
C LYS A 365 2.35 36.03 -21.91
N GLN A 366 2.39 36.22 -20.60
CA GLN A 366 2.54 35.14 -19.63
C GLN A 366 1.39 34.14 -19.77
N GLY A 367 1.74 32.89 -20.11
CA GLY A 367 0.80 31.81 -20.40
C GLY A 367 0.65 31.49 -21.89
N GLU A 368 1.18 32.32 -22.80
CA GLU A 368 1.20 32.02 -24.23
C GLU A 368 2.38 31.10 -24.62
N PRO A 369 2.23 30.25 -25.65
CA PRO A 369 3.31 29.43 -26.18
C PRO A 369 4.54 30.25 -26.59
N GLY A 370 5.73 29.83 -26.15
CA GLY A 370 6.95 30.62 -26.37
C GLY A 370 7.23 31.68 -25.31
N TYR A 371 6.32 31.90 -24.36
CA TYR A 371 6.59 32.75 -23.21
C TYR A 371 7.64 32.10 -22.33
N SER A 372 8.72 32.85 -22.08
CA SER A 372 9.68 32.51 -21.05
C SER A 372 9.96 33.78 -20.27
N SER A 373 10.10 33.67 -18.96
CA SER A 373 10.64 34.76 -18.14
C SER A 373 12.05 35.17 -18.56
N LYS A 374 12.77 34.34 -19.36
CA LYS A 374 14.03 34.73 -20.02
C LYS A 374 13.83 35.77 -21.13
N LEU A 375 12.63 35.84 -21.69
CA LEU A 375 12.24 36.74 -22.79
C LEU A 375 11.49 37.99 -22.27
N ASP A 376 10.82 37.90 -21.11
CA ASP A 376 10.25 39.04 -20.35
C ASP A 376 11.29 39.65 -19.40
N LYS A 377 12.05 40.64 -19.89
CA LYS A 377 13.18 41.24 -19.16
C LYS A 377 12.75 42.12 -17.99
N ASP A 378 11.55 42.66 -17.99
CA ASP A 378 11.03 43.54 -16.95
C ASP A 378 10.04 42.89 -15.99
N GLY A 379 9.50 41.73 -16.35
CA GLY A 379 8.75 40.83 -15.47
C GLY A 379 7.33 41.27 -15.24
N ASP A 380 6.75 42.06 -16.16
CA ASP A 380 5.37 42.56 -16.07
C ASP A 380 4.34 41.57 -16.64
N GLY A 381 4.80 40.43 -17.14
CA GLY A 381 3.98 39.39 -17.73
C GLY A 381 3.83 39.51 -19.25
N ILE A 382 4.59 40.38 -19.93
CA ILE A 382 4.54 40.55 -21.39
C ILE A 382 5.97 40.49 -21.97
N ALA A 383 6.39 39.32 -22.44
CA ALA A 383 7.70 39.09 -23.06
C ALA A 383 7.87 39.76 -24.43
N CYS A 384 9.04 40.35 -24.66
CA CYS A 384 9.45 40.94 -25.93
C CYS A 384 8.53 42.06 -26.47
N ASP A 385 7.75 42.70 -25.62
CA ASP A 385 6.98 43.91 -25.92
C ASP A 385 7.87 45.10 -26.29
N LYS A 386 9.12 45.08 -25.77
CA LYS A 386 10.14 46.12 -25.93
C LYS A 386 10.98 46.07 -27.19
#